data_AF-A0A4Q5RB59-F1
#
_entry.id   AF-A0A4Q5RB59-F1
#
_cell.length_a   1.000
_cell.length_b   1.000
_cell.length_c   1.000
_cell.angle_alpha   90.00
_cell.angle_beta   90.00
_cell.angle_gamma   90.00
#
_symmetry.space_group_name_H-M   'P 1'
#
loop_
_entity.id
_entity.type
_entity.pdbx_description
1 polymer ?
#
loop_
_entity_poly.entity_id
_entity_poly.type
_entity_poly.pdbx_seq_one_letter_code
_entity_poly.pdbx_strand_id
1 'polypeptide(L)'
;MSWMLSPRALFDGGTALDACLGRDACMRGILVHGLGLGLDVDRSTIDALMSEDEDFEERESDYLYGEHTRGSGELERDWAGRATKLRLYTATIADTRDNTMFQAFHASVARSAGEIRKRLSRRLGAELADMADIRLGLHEGSPLVVALVPTPVVEVIRGMQRGCASPGAKTFAVDIQQSIQA
;
A
#
# COMPACT_ATOMS: atom_id res chain seq x y z
N MET A 1 -30.08 -3.99 13.17
CA MET A 1 -30.55 -5.11 12.31
C MET A 1 -31.71 -4.71 11.39
N SER A 2 -32.70 -3.94 11.85
CA SER A 2 -33.87 -3.51 11.04
C SER A 2 -33.52 -2.86 9.69
N TRP A 3 -32.37 -2.18 9.60
CA TRP A 3 -31.94 -1.51 8.38
C TRP A 3 -31.72 -2.46 7.20
N MET A 4 -31.37 -3.73 7.46
CA MET A 4 -31.11 -4.71 6.41
C MET A 4 -32.38 -5.15 5.67
N LEU A 5 -33.54 -5.00 6.31
CA LEU A 5 -34.85 -5.45 5.83
C LEU A 5 -35.75 -4.28 5.39
N SER A 6 -35.32 -3.04 5.56
CA SER A 6 -36.10 -1.86 5.19
C SER A 6 -35.64 -1.31 3.83
N PRO A 7 -36.57 -0.96 2.91
CA PRO A 7 -36.29 -0.19 1.70
C PRO A 7 -35.43 1.05 1.94
N ARG A 8 -34.40 1.26 1.11
CA ARG A 8 -33.53 2.45 1.21
C ARG A 8 -33.20 3.02 -0.17
N ALA A 9 -33.11 4.35 -0.23
CA ALA A 9 -32.71 5.07 -1.44
C ALA A 9 -31.30 4.67 -1.93
N LEU A 10 -30.38 4.33 -1.02
CA LEU A 10 -29.05 3.79 -1.33
C LEU A 10 -29.10 2.50 -2.17
N PHE A 11 -30.19 1.73 -2.05
CA PHE A 11 -30.40 0.45 -2.72
C PHE A 11 -31.58 0.52 -3.71
N ASP A 12 -31.85 1.70 -4.29
CA ASP A 12 -32.92 1.90 -5.26
C ASP A 12 -34.31 1.52 -4.76
N GLY A 13 -34.55 1.72 -3.46
CA GLY A 13 -35.79 1.36 -2.79
C GLY A 13 -35.89 -0.12 -2.43
N GLY A 14 -34.86 -0.93 -2.72
CA GLY A 14 -34.75 -2.31 -2.24
C GLY A 14 -34.27 -2.42 -0.80
N THR A 15 -34.37 -3.63 -0.23
CA THR A 15 -33.74 -3.95 1.05
C THR A 15 -32.24 -4.20 0.86
N ALA A 16 -31.43 -4.02 1.90
CA ALA A 16 -30.01 -4.29 1.80
C ALA A 16 -29.73 -5.77 1.50
N LEU A 17 -30.54 -6.69 2.03
CA LEU A 17 -30.37 -8.13 1.77
C LEU A 17 -30.58 -8.48 0.30
N ASP A 18 -31.64 -7.96 -0.32
CA ASP A 18 -31.94 -8.25 -1.72
C ASP A 18 -30.96 -7.54 -2.65
N ALA A 19 -30.61 -6.29 -2.32
CA ALA A 19 -29.70 -5.49 -3.14
C ALA A 19 -28.27 -6.03 -3.12
N CYS A 20 -27.79 -6.54 -1.98
CA CYS A 20 -26.45 -7.14 -1.87
C CYS A 20 -26.27 -8.45 -2.66
N LEU A 21 -27.31 -8.98 -3.31
CA LEU A 21 -27.17 -10.05 -4.31
C LEU A 21 -26.50 -9.54 -5.60
N GLY A 22 -26.56 -8.24 -5.87
CA GLY A 22 -25.83 -7.58 -6.95
C GLY A 22 -24.48 -7.04 -6.48
N ARG A 23 -23.45 -7.16 -7.34
CA ARG A 23 -22.07 -6.70 -7.04
C ARG A 23 -22.02 -5.25 -6.58
N ASP A 24 -22.61 -4.34 -7.35
CA ASP A 24 -22.47 -2.90 -7.09
C ASP A 24 -23.18 -2.47 -5.81
N ALA A 25 -24.37 -3.01 -5.56
CA ALA A 25 -25.11 -2.73 -4.33
C ALA A 25 -24.45 -3.37 -3.10
N CYS A 26 -23.82 -4.54 -3.23
CA CYS A 26 -23.00 -5.12 -2.17
C CYS A 26 -21.80 -4.23 -1.82
N MET A 27 -21.07 -3.76 -2.84
CA MET A 27 -19.94 -2.84 -2.67
C MET A 27 -20.36 -1.52 -1.99
N ARG A 28 -21.49 -0.93 -2.38
CA ARG A 28 -22.06 0.23 -1.68
C ARG A 28 -22.28 -0.05 -0.19
N GLY A 29 -22.86 -1.20 0.15
CA GLY A 29 -23.11 -1.59 1.54
C GLY A 29 -21.82 -1.73 2.36
N ILE A 30 -20.77 -2.33 1.76
CA ILE A 30 -19.45 -2.47 2.38
C ILE A 30 -18.82 -1.09 2.63
N LEU A 31 -18.87 -0.18 1.66
CA LEU A 31 -18.29 1.16 1.80
C LEU A 31 -18.98 1.98 2.88
N VAL A 32 -20.32 1.97 2.91
CA VAL A 32 -21.08 2.68 3.95
C VAL A 32 -20.76 2.16 5.33
N HIS A 33 -20.65 0.83 5.49
CA HIS A 33 -20.31 0.23 6.77
C HIS A 33 -18.85 0.47 7.18
N GLY A 34 -17.90 0.25 6.27
CA GLY A 34 -16.46 0.36 6.52
C GLY A 34 -15.99 1.78 6.77
N LEU A 35 -16.65 2.77 6.18
CA LEU A 35 -16.36 4.20 6.39
C LEU A 35 -17.16 4.80 7.57
N GLY A 36 -18.02 4.02 8.22
CA GLY A 36 -18.88 4.49 9.32
C GLY A 36 -19.87 5.57 8.88
N LEU A 37 -20.27 5.57 7.60
CA LEU A 37 -21.20 6.54 7.05
C LEU A 37 -22.63 6.21 7.51
N GLY A 38 -23.41 7.25 7.78
CA GLY A 38 -24.83 7.09 8.08
C GLY A 38 -25.58 6.47 6.89
N LEU A 39 -26.66 5.75 7.18
CA LEU A 39 -27.50 5.10 6.16
C LEU A 39 -28.27 6.08 5.24
N ASP A 40 -28.18 7.38 5.54
CA ASP A 40 -28.76 8.48 4.77
C ASP A 40 -27.75 9.11 3.80
N VAL A 41 -26.60 8.47 3.59
CA VAL A 41 -25.62 8.92 2.60
C VAL A 41 -26.22 8.85 1.19
N ASP A 42 -25.98 9.90 0.42
CA ASP A 42 -26.49 9.99 -0.93
C ASP A 42 -25.81 8.97 -1.86
N ARG A 43 -26.63 8.31 -2.69
CA ARG A 43 -26.18 7.27 -3.62
C ARG A 43 -25.10 7.79 -4.56
N SER A 44 -25.25 9.00 -5.10
CA SER A 44 -24.30 9.55 -6.07
C SER A 44 -22.92 9.78 -5.47
N THR A 45 -22.85 10.02 -4.16
CA THR A 45 -21.58 10.18 -3.44
C THR A 45 -20.85 8.85 -3.32
N ILE A 46 -21.56 7.76 -3.03
CA ILE A 46 -20.96 6.42 -2.97
C ILE A 46 -20.60 5.93 -4.38
N ASP A 47 -21.47 6.18 -5.37
CA ASP A 47 -21.21 5.83 -6.77
C ASP A 47 -19.98 6.58 -7.31
N ALA A 48 -19.73 7.83 -6.89
CA ALA A 48 -18.51 8.57 -7.22
C ALA A 48 -17.24 8.04 -6.51
N LEU A 49 -17.39 7.37 -5.36
CA LEU A 49 -16.28 6.66 -4.71
C LEU A 49 -16.00 5.31 -5.37
N MET A 50 -17.03 4.67 -5.93
CA MET A 50 -16.94 3.41 -6.66
C MET A 50 -16.58 3.60 -8.12
N SER A 51 -16.82 4.78 -8.70
CA SER A 51 -16.34 5.10 -10.04
C SER A 51 -14.83 5.11 -9.98
N GLU A 52 -14.26 4.01 -10.45
CA GLU A 52 -12.85 3.85 -10.68
C GLU A 52 -12.41 5.04 -11.56
N ASP A 53 -11.66 5.99 -10.99
CA ASP A 53 -10.65 6.66 -11.80
C ASP A 53 -9.90 5.50 -12.46
N GLU A 54 -9.88 5.41 -13.80
CA GLU A 54 -9.23 4.37 -14.62
C GLU A 54 -7.67 4.33 -14.43
N ASP A 55 -7.19 4.76 -13.27
CA ASP A 55 -5.83 4.76 -12.78
C ASP A 55 -5.62 3.78 -11.60
N PHE A 56 -6.64 2.99 -11.22
CA PHE A 56 -6.43 1.85 -10.31
C PHE A 56 -5.94 0.65 -11.15
N GLU A 57 -4.63 0.63 -11.44
CA GLU A 57 -4.02 -0.53 -12.10
C GLU A 57 -4.27 -1.80 -11.28
N GLU A 58 -5.19 -2.59 -11.81
CA GLU A 58 -5.35 -4.03 -11.63
C GLU A 58 -4.00 -4.72 -11.85
N ARG A 59 -3.19 -4.82 -10.80
CA ARG A 59 -2.04 -5.72 -10.75
C ARG A 59 -1.70 -6.13 -9.32
N GLU A 60 -2.68 -6.67 -8.62
CA GLU A 60 -2.48 -7.39 -7.37
C GLU A 60 -3.15 -8.78 -7.39
N SER A 61 -3.04 -9.50 -8.52
CA SER A 61 -3.44 -10.91 -8.61
C SER A 61 -2.35 -11.87 -9.08
N ASP A 62 -1.12 -11.39 -9.34
CA ASP A 62 -0.06 -12.20 -9.95
C ASP A 62 0.86 -12.92 -8.92
N TYR A 63 0.55 -12.82 -7.62
CA TYR A 63 1.35 -13.47 -6.56
C TYR A 63 0.72 -14.73 -5.98
N LEU A 64 -0.43 -15.20 -6.48
CA LEU A 64 -1.12 -16.37 -5.92
C LEU A 64 -1.12 -17.63 -6.79
N TYR A 65 -0.68 -17.59 -8.04
CA TYR A 65 -0.39 -18.81 -8.82
C TYR A 65 0.83 -18.58 -9.72
N GLY A 66 1.93 -19.25 -9.40
CA GLY A 66 3.11 -19.27 -10.27
C GLY A 66 2.83 -20.10 -11.52
N GLU A 67 2.98 -19.51 -12.70
CA GLU A 67 3.26 -20.27 -13.91
C GLU A 67 4.16 -19.47 -14.86
N HIS A 68 5.21 -20.12 -15.34
CA HIS A 68 6.19 -19.54 -16.25
C HIS A 68 5.62 -19.45 -17.67
N THR A 69 5.48 -18.24 -18.20
CA THR A 69 5.50 -18.05 -19.66
C THR A 69 6.45 -16.93 -20.06
N ARG A 70 7.57 -17.36 -20.64
CA ARG A 70 8.43 -16.57 -21.52
C ARG A 70 7.60 -16.06 -22.70
N GLY A 71 7.56 -14.75 -22.89
CA GLY A 71 7.01 -14.11 -24.08
C GLY A 71 7.70 -12.77 -24.32
N SER A 72 8.50 -12.71 -25.37
CA SER A 72 9.17 -11.50 -25.85
C SER A 72 8.20 -10.60 -26.61
N GLY A 73 8.43 -9.29 -26.56
CA GLY A 73 8.06 -8.37 -27.63
C GLY A 73 7.12 -7.25 -27.22
N GLU A 74 7.62 -6.02 -27.39
CA GLU A 74 6.83 -4.86 -27.81
C GLU A 74 5.71 -4.37 -26.87
N LEU A 75 6.11 -3.85 -25.71
CA LEU A 75 5.32 -2.83 -24.99
C LEU A 75 6.22 -1.68 -24.48
N GLU A 76 7.34 -1.44 -25.15
CA GLU A 76 8.16 -0.25 -24.94
C GLU A 76 7.63 0.90 -25.82
N ARG A 77 6.57 1.60 -25.39
CA ARG A 77 6.37 3.02 -25.81
C ARG A 77 5.28 3.86 -25.13
N ASP A 78 4.42 3.32 -24.25
CA ASP A 78 3.33 4.13 -23.68
C ASP A 78 3.42 4.45 -22.18
N TRP A 79 4.47 4.02 -21.48
CA TRP A 79 4.57 4.19 -20.02
C TRP A 79 5.27 5.50 -19.58
N ALA A 80 5.60 6.38 -20.51
CA ALA A 80 6.39 7.59 -20.24
C ALA A 80 5.56 8.79 -19.69
N GLY A 81 4.25 8.62 -19.43
CA GLY A 81 3.34 9.73 -19.11
C GLY A 81 2.70 9.75 -17.72
N ARG A 82 2.57 8.61 -17.02
CA ARG A 82 2.01 8.62 -15.65
C ARG A 82 3.08 9.11 -14.67
N ALA A 83 2.99 10.39 -14.31
CA ALA A 83 3.75 10.94 -13.19
C ALA A 83 3.35 10.19 -11.91
N THR A 84 4.03 9.09 -11.63
CA THR A 84 3.86 8.26 -10.44
C THR A 84 3.93 9.16 -9.21
N LYS A 85 2.77 9.38 -8.58
CA LYS A 85 2.63 10.22 -7.39
C LYS A 85 3.61 9.71 -6.34
N LEU A 86 4.31 10.62 -5.69
CA LEU A 86 5.21 10.30 -4.60
C LEU A 86 4.42 9.60 -3.47
N ARG A 87 4.91 8.45 -3.04
CA ARG A 87 4.31 7.66 -1.97
C ARG A 87 5.39 7.23 -0.99
N LEU A 88 5.02 7.08 0.28
CA LEU A 88 5.89 6.52 1.29
C LEU A 88 6.07 5.02 1.05
N TYR A 89 7.31 4.57 1.02
CA TYR A 89 7.66 3.16 1.05
C TYR A 89 8.48 2.86 2.29
N THR A 90 8.31 1.67 2.84
CA THR A 90 9.17 1.10 3.86
C THR A 90 9.89 -0.12 3.32
N ALA A 91 11.07 -0.40 3.85
CA ALA A 91 11.81 -1.61 3.54
C ALA A 91 12.44 -2.17 4.80
N THR A 92 12.34 -3.48 5.00
CA THR A 92 13.00 -4.18 6.09
C THR A 92 13.92 -5.26 5.55
N ILE A 93 15.08 -5.41 6.18
CA ILE A 93 16.07 -6.43 5.86
C ILE A 93 16.45 -7.13 7.17
N ALA A 94 16.49 -8.45 7.14
CA ALA A 94 17.15 -9.26 8.16
C ALA A 94 18.01 -10.29 7.44
N ASP A 95 19.30 -10.29 7.77
CA ASP A 95 20.29 -11.21 7.24
C ASP A 95 21.16 -11.72 8.39
N THR A 96 21.67 -12.93 8.28
CA THR A 96 22.56 -13.51 9.30
C THR A 96 23.68 -14.23 8.59
N ARG A 97 24.90 -13.71 8.72
CA ARG A 97 26.11 -14.23 8.08
C ARG A 97 27.29 -14.09 9.04
N ASP A 98 28.20 -15.05 9.02
CA ASP A 98 29.48 -15.00 9.77
C ASP A 98 29.31 -14.63 11.25
N ASN A 99 28.36 -15.29 11.93
CA ASN A 99 28.01 -15.04 13.33
C ASN A 99 27.56 -13.60 13.65
N THR A 100 27.17 -12.86 12.60
CA THR A 100 26.67 -11.48 12.68
C THR A 100 25.25 -11.43 12.13
N MET A 101 24.32 -10.99 12.96
CA MET A 101 22.97 -10.65 12.53
C MET A 101 22.93 -9.20 12.08
N PHE A 102 22.56 -8.96 10.83
CA PHE A 102 22.33 -7.64 10.26
C PHE A 102 20.83 -7.40 10.11
N GLN A 103 20.34 -6.30 10.64
CA GLN A 103 18.96 -5.87 10.50
C GLN A 103 18.92 -4.41 10.07
N ALA A 104 18.01 -4.08 9.16
CA ALA A 104 17.83 -2.72 8.71
C ALA A 104 16.36 -2.39 8.47
N PHE A 105 16.01 -1.14 8.76
CA PHE A 105 14.77 -0.51 8.40
C PHE A 105 15.06 0.75 7.57
N HIS A 106 14.31 0.92 6.49
CA HIS A 106 14.33 2.11 5.67
C HIS A 106 12.91 2.62 5.46
N ALA A 107 12.70 3.92 5.54
CA ALA A 107 11.48 4.56 5.07
C ALA A 107 11.86 5.76 4.20
N SER A 108 11.34 5.85 2.99
CA SER A 108 11.49 7.05 2.18
C SER A 108 10.35 7.21 1.18
N VAL A 109 10.22 8.43 0.65
CA VAL A 109 9.23 8.70 -0.38
C VAL A 109 9.85 8.44 -1.74
N ALA A 110 9.12 7.69 -2.57
CA ALA A 110 9.55 7.30 -3.90
C ALA A 110 8.35 7.19 -4.84
N ARG A 111 8.66 7.02 -6.12
CA ARG A 111 7.68 6.79 -7.17
C ARG A 111 7.31 5.31 -7.33
N SER A 112 8.20 4.42 -6.90
CA SER A 112 8.02 2.98 -7.02
C SER A 112 8.93 2.22 -6.06
N ALA A 113 8.59 0.95 -5.80
CA ALA A 113 9.45 0.03 -5.05
C ALA A 113 10.82 -0.19 -5.74
N GLY A 114 10.87 -0.12 -7.08
CA GLY A 114 12.12 -0.23 -7.82
C GLY A 114 13.10 0.93 -7.56
N GLU A 115 12.59 2.13 -7.31
CA GLU A 115 13.42 3.27 -6.89
C GLU A 115 14.01 3.03 -5.49
N ILE A 116 13.20 2.50 -4.56
CA ILE A 116 13.66 2.10 -3.23
C ILE A 116 14.73 1.03 -3.31
N ARG A 117 14.52 -0.02 -4.10
CA ARG A 117 15.52 -1.08 -4.31
C ARG A 117 16.83 -0.51 -4.84
N LYS A 118 16.80 0.36 -5.85
CA LYS A 118 18.00 1.04 -6.37
C LYS A 118 18.72 1.87 -5.29
N ARG A 119 17.98 2.57 -4.42
CA ARG A 119 18.56 3.32 -3.29
C ARG A 119 19.24 2.38 -2.29
N LEU A 120 18.58 1.27 -1.94
CA LEU A 120 19.14 0.24 -1.06
C LEU A 120 20.38 -0.40 -1.69
N SER A 121 20.36 -0.76 -2.97
CA SER A 121 21.51 -1.39 -3.65
C SER A 121 22.74 -0.51 -3.62
N ARG A 122 22.57 0.81 -3.78
CA ARG A 122 23.68 1.78 -3.71
C ARG A 122 24.27 1.91 -2.32
N ARG A 123 23.46 1.69 -1.27
CA ARG A 123 23.87 1.94 0.12
C ARG A 123 24.32 0.69 0.86
N LEU A 124 23.62 -0.42 0.66
CA LEU A 124 23.80 -1.68 1.38
C LEU A 124 24.39 -2.78 0.49
N GLY A 125 24.53 -2.53 -0.82
CA GLY A 125 24.91 -3.55 -1.79
C GLY A 125 23.70 -4.24 -2.42
N ALA A 126 23.90 -4.81 -3.60
CA ALA A 126 22.83 -5.43 -4.39
C ALA A 126 22.18 -6.61 -3.66
N GLU A 127 22.98 -7.48 -3.03
CA GLU A 127 22.48 -8.66 -2.32
C GLU A 127 21.49 -8.31 -1.21
N LEU A 128 21.85 -7.40 -0.31
CA LEU A 128 20.96 -6.97 0.78
C LEU A 128 19.71 -6.25 0.26
N ALA A 129 19.82 -5.53 -0.85
CA ALA A 129 18.70 -4.84 -1.47
C ALA A 129 17.70 -5.78 -2.15
N ASP A 130 18.17 -6.91 -2.68
CA ASP A 130 17.31 -7.94 -3.28
C ASP A 130 16.57 -8.74 -2.21
N MET A 131 17.16 -8.92 -1.02
CA MET A 131 16.51 -9.53 0.15
C MET A 131 15.52 -8.59 0.88
N ALA A 132 15.49 -7.31 0.53
CA ALA A 132 14.65 -6.33 1.22
C ALA A 132 13.16 -6.59 0.96
N ASP A 133 12.40 -6.71 2.04
CA ASP A 133 10.94 -6.68 1.99
C ASP A 133 10.48 -5.22 1.88
N ILE A 134 10.09 -4.80 0.67
CA ILE A 134 9.69 -3.42 0.36
C ILE A 134 8.16 -3.34 0.29
N ARG A 135 7.58 -2.42 1.06
CA ARG A 135 6.14 -2.24 1.21
C ARG A 135 5.73 -0.80 0.97
N LEU A 136 4.51 -0.61 0.50
CA LEU A 136 3.87 0.70 0.45
C LEU A 136 3.35 1.07 1.85
N GLY A 137 3.68 2.27 2.33
CA GLY A 137 3.34 2.73 3.68
C GLY A 137 4.12 2.00 4.79
N LEU A 138 3.70 2.21 6.04
CA LEU A 138 4.31 1.61 7.23
C LEU A 138 3.43 0.46 7.77
N HIS A 139 4.02 -0.73 7.95
CA HIS A 139 3.38 -1.83 8.67
C HIS A 139 3.95 -1.94 10.09
N GLU A 140 3.29 -1.29 11.04
CA GLU A 140 3.80 -1.13 12.40
C GLU A 140 3.86 -2.43 13.20
N GLY A 141 2.97 -3.38 12.92
CA GLY A 141 3.00 -4.70 13.55
C GLY A 141 4.09 -5.62 13.03
N SER A 142 4.96 -5.16 12.10
CA SER A 142 6.01 -6.00 11.55
C SER A 142 7.10 -6.21 12.62
N PRO A 143 7.57 -7.45 12.87
CA PRO A 143 8.55 -7.72 13.92
C PRO A 143 9.79 -6.82 13.86
N LEU A 144 10.32 -6.57 12.66
CA LEU A 144 11.50 -5.69 12.48
C LEU A 144 11.18 -4.21 12.70
N VAL A 145 9.96 -3.77 12.42
CA VAL A 145 9.55 -2.39 12.72
C VAL A 145 9.43 -2.20 14.22
N VAL A 146 8.77 -3.14 14.91
CA VAL A 146 8.64 -3.14 16.38
C VAL A 146 10.01 -3.18 17.07
N ALA A 147 10.94 -3.98 16.54
CA ALA A 147 12.27 -4.14 17.13
C ALA A 147 13.20 -2.95 16.89
N LEU A 148 13.19 -2.37 15.68
CA LEU A 148 14.21 -1.39 15.27
C LEU A 148 13.74 0.07 15.36
N VAL A 149 12.44 0.34 15.23
CA VAL A 149 11.95 1.71 15.00
C VAL A 149 11.35 2.27 16.29
N PRO A 150 11.99 3.27 16.93
CA PRO A 150 11.43 3.90 18.12
C PRO A 150 10.06 4.53 17.84
N THR A 151 9.16 4.51 18.81
CA THR A 151 7.80 5.09 18.68
C THR A 151 7.79 6.53 18.16
N PRO A 152 8.68 7.46 18.60
CA PRO A 152 8.70 8.82 18.04
C PRO A 152 9.00 8.85 16.53
N VAL A 153 9.80 7.90 16.03
CA VAL A 153 10.13 7.80 14.60
C VAL A 153 8.96 7.25 13.81
N VAL A 154 8.20 6.29 14.37
CA VAL A 154 6.94 5.80 13.78
C VAL A 154 5.96 6.96 13.57
N GLU A 155 5.80 7.84 14.54
CA GLU A 155 4.91 9.01 14.42
C GLU A 155 5.35 9.98 13.32
N VAL A 156 6.66 10.21 13.17
CA VAL A 156 7.21 11.02 12.08
C VAL A 156 6.91 10.38 10.72
N ILE A 157 7.12 9.07 10.59
CA ILE A 157 6.83 8.32 9.35
C ILE A 157 5.33 8.36 9.03
N ARG A 158 4.45 8.18 10.02
CA ARG A 158 3.00 8.33 9.86
C ARG A 158 2.61 9.72 9.39
N GLY A 159 3.22 10.75 9.98
CA GLY A 159 3.05 12.15 9.55
C GLY A 159 3.42 12.31 8.08
N MET A 160 4.55 11.75 7.66
CA MET A 160 4.98 11.80 6.27
C MET A 160 4.07 11.02 5.32
N GLN A 161 3.54 9.86 5.73
CA GLN A 161 2.61 9.07 4.92
C GLN A 161 1.38 9.90 4.50
N ARG A 162 0.86 10.72 5.42
CA ARG A 162 -0.26 11.65 5.16
C ARG A 162 0.15 12.85 4.29
N GLY A 163 1.43 13.22 4.30
CA GLY A 163 1.98 14.44 3.69
C GLY A 163 2.89 14.22 2.48
N CYS A 164 2.80 13.08 1.78
CA CYS A 164 3.72 12.73 0.67
C CYS A 164 3.75 13.74 -0.50
N ALA A 165 2.72 14.58 -0.63
CA ALA A 165 2.65 15.63 -1.66
C ALA A 165 3.41 16.92 -1.28
N SER A 166 3.88 17.03 -0.04
CA SER A 166 4.59 18.23 0.42
C SER A 166 5.97 18.38 -0.25
N PRO A 167 6.47 19.61 -0.46
CA PRO A 167 7.79 19.83 -1.07
C PRO A 167 8.94 19.12 -0.33
N GLY A 168 8.84 19.02 1.00
CA GLY A 168 9.84 18.35 1.85
C GLY A 168 9.78 16.81 1.81
N ALA A 169 8.73 16.22 1.24
CA ALA A 169 8.59 14.76 1.17
C ALA A 169 9.67 14.09 0.32
N LYS A 170 10.15 14.77 -0.73
CA LYS A 170 11.16 14.22 -1.65
C LYS A 170 12.50 13.88 -0.98
N THR A 171 12.85 14.62 0.06
CA THR A 171 14.10 14.45 0.80
C THR A 171 13.92 13.62 2.06
N PHE A 172 12.69 13.17 2.35
CA PHE A 172 12.42 12.37 3.53
C PHE A 172 13.04 10.98 3.37
N ALA A 173 13.92 10.65 4.30
CA ALA A 173 14.45 9.31 4.49
C ALA A 173 14.69 9.08 5.99
N VAL A 174 14.35 7.87 6.44
CA VAL A 174 14.69 7.33 7.74
C VAL A 174 15.43 6.04 7.51
N ASP A 175 16.56 5.89 8.19
CA ASP A 175 17.46 4.76 8.05
C ASP A 175 17.91 4.31 9.43
N ILE A 176 17.61 3.06 9.75
CA ILE A 176 18.01 2.44 11.00
C ILE A 176 18.68 1.12 10.65
N GLN A 177 19.85 0.88 11.22
CA GLN A 177 20.64 -0.32 11.00
C GLN A 177 21.15 -0.82 12.35
N GLN A 178 21.13 -2.13 12.51
CA GLN A 178 21.65 -2.79 13.68
C GLN A 178 22.43 -4.02 13.24
N SER A 179 23.67 -4.12 13.71
CA SER A 179 24.50 -5.31 13.58
C SER A 179 24.75 -5.89 14.97
N ILE A 180 24.45 -7.17 15.16
CA ILE A 180 24.67 -7.88 16.41
C ILE A 180 25.66 -9.00 16.13
N GLN A 181 26.82 -8.96 16.78
CA GLN A 181 27.80 -10.03 16.74
C GLN A 181 27.55 -10.95 17.94
N ALA A 182 27.41 -12.26 17.67
CA ALA A 182 27.30 -13.28 18.71
C ALA A 182 28.68 -13.71 19.24
#